data_AF-A0A8X6V3W8-F1
#
_entry.id   AF-A0A8X6V3W8-F1
#
_cell.length_a   1.000
_cell.length_b   1.000
_cell.length_c   1.000
_cell.angle_alpha   90.00
_cell.angle_beta   90.00
_cell.angle_gamma   90.00
#
_symmetry.space_group_name_H-M   'P 1'
#
loop_
_entity.id
_entity.type
_entity.pdbx_description
1 polymer ?
#
loop_
_entity_poly.entity_id
_entity_poly.type
_entity_poly.pdbx_seq_one_letter_code
_entity_poly.pdbx_strand_id
1 'polypeptide(L)'
;MATAIFQQDNARPHVARIVQRFFVNHQIELLPWPARYPDLSPIENMWSMVAPRLTQITPPAAAPDPLWQLVEAAWSAVPQEHIKSLFESMPRHVAAVISTLHRSL
;
A
#
# COMPACT_ATOMS: atom_id res chain seq x y z
N MET A 1 14.61 20.19 2.62
CA MET A 1 13.69 19.51 3.55
C MET A 1 12.82 18.61 2.70
N ALA A 2 12.88 17.29 2.86
CA ALA A 2 11.99 16.39 2.13
C ALA A 2 10.59 16.46 2.75
N THR A 3 9.61 16.98 2.02
CA THR A 3 8.20 16.87 2.38
C THR A 3 7.74 15.46 2.02
N ALA A 4 7.28 14.70 3.02
CA ALA A 4 6.68 13.39 2.77
C ALA A 4 5.22 13.58 2.35
N ILE A 5 4.80 12.86 1.30
CA ILE A 5 3.41 12.84 0.84
C ILE A 5 2.81 11.50 1.27
N PHE A 6 1.65 11.53 1.91
CA PHE A 6 0.93 10.35 2.37
C PHE A 6 0.05 9.79 1.25
N GLN A 7 0.25 8.51 0.91
CA GLN A 7 -0.60 7.80 -0.04
C GLN A 7 -1.59 6.93 0.73
N GLN A 8 -2.86 7.01 0.33
CA GLN A 8 -3.93 6.07 0.70
C GLN A 8 -4.84 5.85 -0.50
N ASP A 9 -5.62 4.76 -0.50
CA ASP A 9 -6.69 4.60 -1.47
C ASP A 9 -7.93 5.45 -1.10
N ASN A 10 -8.94 5.43 -1.97
CA ASN A 10 -10.20 6.16 -1.75
C ASN A 10 -11.30 5.28 -1.13
N ALA A 11 -10.95 4.28 -0.31
CA ALA A 11 -11.96 3.52 0.41
C ALA A 11 -12.84 4.44 1.27
N ARG A 12 -14.13 4.09 1.44
CA ARG A 12 -15.10 4.93 2.15
C ARG A 12 -14.63 5.44 3.53
N PRO A 13 -13.95 4.63 4.37
CA PRO A 13 -13.41 5.11 5.64
C PRO A 13 -12.32 6.18 5.46
N HIS A 14 -11.46 6.05 4.45
CA HIS A 14 -10.31 6.93 4.21
C HIS A 14 -10.70 8.32 3.68
N VAL A 15 -11.84 8.42 3.00
CA VAL A 15 -12.43 9.68 2.51
C VAL A 15 -13.48 10.26 3.45
N ALA A 16 -13.73 9.63 4.60
CA ALA A 16 -14.68 10.13 5.58
C ALA A 16 -14.25 11.51 6.10
N ARG A 17 -15.23 12.38 6.38
CA ARG A 17 -14.98 13.78 6.81
C ARG A 17 -14.05 13.88 8.02
N ILE A 18 -14.15 12.95 8.97
CA ILE A 18 -13.29 12.94 10.17
C ILE A 18 -11.83 12.67 9.81
N VAL A 19 -11.57 11.74 8.89
CA VAL A 19 -10.23 11.39 8.42
C VAL A 19 -9.63 12.53 7.58
N GLN A 20 -10.43 13.12 6.69
CA GLN A 20 -9.98 14.28 5.90
C GLN A 20 -9.62 15.48 6.79
N ARG A 21 -10.40 15.74 7.85
CA ARG A 21 -10.07 16.77 8.86
C ARG A 21 -8.78 16.46 9.61
N PHE A 22 -8.52 15.20 9.93
CA PHE A 22 -7.26 14.81 10.58
C PHE A 22 -6.06 15.22 9.73
N PHE A 23 -6.05 14.91 8.43
CA PHE A 23 -4.94 15.29 7.55
C PHE A 23 -4.72 16.80 7.47
N VAL A 24 -5.80 17.59 7.36
CA VAL A 24 -5.71 19.06 7.35
C VAL A 24 -5.15 19.60 8.67
N ASN A 25 -5.66 19.11 9.81
CA ASN A 25 -5.24 19.58 11.13
C ASN A 25 -3.78 19.24 11.45
N HIS A 26 -3.29 18.12 10.91
CA HIS A 26 -1.91 17.66 11.10
C HIS A 26 -0.97 18.06 9.96
N GLN A 27 -1.43 18.87 9.00
CA GLN A 27 -0.64 19.33 7.85
C GLN A 27 -0.01 18.18 7.06
N ILE A 28 -0.73 17.07 6.94
CA ILE A 28 -0.31 15.89 6.18
C ILE A 28 -0.79 16.07 4.74
N GLU A 29 0.16 16.12 3.81
CA GLU A 29 -0.15 16.19 2.38
C GLU A 29 -0.60 14.81 1.88
N LEU A 30 -1.77 14.76 1.23
CA LEU A 30 -2.28 13.54 0.59
C LEU A 30 -1.90 13.50 -0.88
N LEU A 31 -1.44 12.33 -1.34
CA LEU A 31 -1.30 12.06 -2.77
C LEU A 31 -2.70 11.87 -3.37
N PRO A 32 -3.11 12.64 -4.40
CA PRO A 32 -4.35 12.40 -5.11
C PRO A 32 -4.35 10.99 -5.74
N TRP A 33 -5.34 10.17 -5.39
CA TRP A 33 -5.40 8.77 -5.82
C TRP A 33 -6.63 8.50 -6.71
N PRO A 34 -6.52 7.72 -7.81
CA PRO A 34 -7.66 7.38 -8.64
C PRO A 34 -8.50 6.25 -8.01
N ALA A 35 -9.83 6.40 -8.02
CA ALA A 35 -10.75 5.50 -7.32
C ALA A 35 -10.87 4.06 -7.89
N ARG A 36 -10.32 3.78 -9.08
CA ARG A 36 -10.51 2.52 -9.82
C ARG A 36 -9.29 1.60 -9.88
N TYR A 37 -8.20 1.93 -9.20
CA TYR A 37 -6.92 1.21 -9.32
C TYR A 37 -6.36 0.78 -7.96
N PRO A 38 -6.98 -0.21 -7.30
CA PRO A 38 -6.42 -0.80 -6.07
C PRO A 38 -5.04 -1.42 -6.33
N ASP A 39 -4.85 -2.03 -7.51
CA ASP A 39 -3.59 -2.68 -7.92
C ASP A 39 -2.40 -1.71 -8.04
N LEU A 40 -2.67 -0.41 -8.15
CA LEU A 40 -1.61 0.60 -8.11
C LEU A 40 -1.11 0.88 -6.70
N SER A 41 -1.82 0.48 -5.66
CA SER A 41 -1.47 0.88 -4.31
C SER A 41 -0.16 0.21 -3.88
N PRO A 42 0.86 0.98 -3.46
CA PRO A 42 2.10 0.41 -2.97
C PRO A 42 1.90 -0.57 -1.81
N ILE A 43 0.91 -0.34 -0.93
CA ILE A 43 0.66 -1.25 0.19
C ILE A 43 0.13 -2.62 -0.26
N GLU A 44 -0.77 -2.66 -1.26
CA GLU A 44 -1.28 -3.91 -1.85
C GLU A 44 -0.15 -4.69 -2.54
N ASN A 45 0.70 -3.98 -3.29
CA ASN A 45 1.89 -4.59 -3.87
C ASN A 45 2.85 -5.11 -2.81
N MET A 46 2.99 -4.44 -1.67
CA MET A 46 3.80 -4.93 -0.56
C MET A 46 3.19 -6.19 0.07
N TRP A 47 1.87 -6.26 0.24
CA TRP A 47 1.18 -7.45 0.74
C TRP A 47 1.44 -8.68 -0.16
N SER A 48 1.57 -8.48 -1.48
CA SER A 48 1.94 -9.56 -2.41
C SER A 48 3.33 -10.17 -2.13
N MET A 49 4.23 -9.41 -1.47
CA MET A 49 5.55 -9.89 -1.04
C MET A 49 5.49 -10.59 0.32
N VAL A 50 4.60 -10.14 1.21
CA VAL A 50 4.44 -10.67 2.57
C VAL A 50 3.62 -11.97 2.57
N ALA A 51 2.53 -12.05 1.81
CA ALA A 51 1.60 -13.19 1.84
C ALA A 51 2.25 -14.55 1.50
N PRO A 52 3.17 -14.68 0.52
CA PRO A 52 3.87 -15.93 0.27
C PRO A 52 4.78 -16.34 1.44
N ARG A 53 5.47 -15.37 2.06
CA ARG A 53 6.33 -15.60 3.23
C ARG A 53 5.50 -16.05 4.42
N LEU A 54 4.38 -15.37 4.67
CA LEU A 54 3.46 -15.72 5.73
C LEU A 54 2.93 -17.16 5.55
N THR A 55 2.52 -17.52 4.34
CA THR A 55 2.07 -18.89 4.01
C THR A 55 3.15 -19.94 4.31
N GLN A 56 4.42 -19.65 4.06
CA GLN A 56 5.53 -20.58 4.32
C GLN A 56 5.78 -20.84 5.80
N ILE A 57 5.57 -19.82 6.64
CA ILE A 57 5.87 -19.89 8.09
C ILE A 57 4.65 -20.19 8.95
N THR A 58 3.43 -20.13 8.38
CA THR A 58 2.18 -20.33 9.13
C THR A 58 1.84 -21.81 9.23
N PRO A 59 1.78 -22.40 10.44
CA PRO A 59 1.30 -23.76 10.62
C PRO A 59 -0.22 -23.86 10.34
N PRO A 60 -0.74 -25.02 9.90
CA PRO A 60 -2.16 -25.20 9.56
C PRO A 60 -3.17 -24.90 10.69
N ALA A 61 -2.74 -24.77 11.95
CA ALA A 61 -3.59 -24.58 13.12
C ALA A 61 -3.14 -23.40 14.02
N ALA A 62 -2.55 -22.35 13.43
CA ALA A 62 -2.12 -21.18 14.20
C ALA A 62 -3.31 -20.47 14.86
N ALA A 63 -3.23 -20.26 16.18
CA ALA A 63 -4.15 -19.40 16.92
C ALA A 63 -3.98 -17.91 16.50
N PRO A 64 -4.90 -17.00 16.86
CA PRO A 64 -4.78 -15.59 16.53
C PRO A 64 -3.53 -14.91 17.13
N ASP A 65 -3.14 -15.28 18.36
CA ASP A 65 -1.99 -14.70 19.06
C ASP A 65 -0.64 -14.93 18.33
N PRO A 66 -0.33 -16.13 17.79
CA PRO A 66 0.85 -16.31 16.95
C PRO A 66 0.73 -15.65 15.57
N LEU A 67 -0.47 -15.33 15.06
CA LEU A 67 -0.61 -14.74 13.73
C LEU A 67 0.05 -13.36 13.64
N TRP A 68 -0.05 -12.53 14.67
CA TRP A 68 0.62 -11.21 14.67
C TRP A 68 2.15 -11.34 14.56
N GLN A 69 2.74 -12.25 15.34
CA GLN A 69 4.18 -12.50 15.32
C GLN A 69 4.64 -13.06 13.96
N LEU A 70 3.83 -13.92 13.34
CA LEU A 70 4.11 -14.45 12.01
C LEU A 70 4.04 -13.35 10.93
N VAL A 71 3.04 -12.47 11.00
CA VAL A 71 2.93 -11.33 10.07
C VAL A 71 4.14 -10.39 10.23
N GLU A 72 4.52 -10.07 11.46
CA GLU A 72 5.68 -9.23 11.75
C GLU A 72 6.98 -9.87 11.23
N ALA A 73 7.19 -11.18 11.47
CA ALA A 73 8.34 -11.91 10.95
C ALA A 73 8.38 -11.93 9.41
N ALA A 74 7.23 -12.18 8.76
CA ALA A 74 7.12 -12.18 7.30
C ALA A 74 7.40 -10.80 6.71
N TRP A 75 6.94 -9.73 7.37
CA TRP A 75 7.18 -8.35 6.98
C TRP A 75 8.66 -7.97 7.12
N SER A 76 9.27 -8.24 8.27
CA SER A 76 10.69 -7.96 8.52
C SER A 76 11.63 -8.72 7.59
N ALA A 77 11.18 -9.85 7.04
CA ALA A 77 11.91 -10.64 6.06
C ALA A 77 11.79 -10.13 4.60
N VAL A 78 11.07 -9.03 4.34
CA VAL A 78 11.04 -8.39 3.03
C VAL A 78 12.33 -7.57 2.84
N PRO A 79 13.16 -7.86 1.83
CA PRO A 79 14.37 -7.08 1.57
C PRO A 79 14.05 -5.62 1.25
N GLN A 80 14.83 -4.70 1.80
CA GLN A 80 14.64 -3.26 1.56
C GLN A 80 14.81 -2.90 0.08
N GLU A 81 15.63 -3.65 -0.69
CA GLU A 81 15.73 -3.42 -2.14
C GLU A 81 14.40 -3.64 -2.88
N HIS A 82 13.55 -4.56 -2.42
CA HIS A 82 12.25 -4.81 -3.04
C HIS A 82 11.28 -3.67 -2.76
N ILE A 83 11.28 -3.16 -1.53
CA ILE A 83 10.48 -1.98 -1.15
C ILE A 83 10.93 -0.78 -1.99
N LYS A 84 12.24 -0.53 -2.06
CA LYS A 84 12.81 0.54 -2.87
C LYS A 84 12.42 0.42 -4.35
N SER A 85 12.59 -0.77 -4.93
CA SER A 85 12.23 -1.04 -6.34
C SER A 85 10.74 -0.78 -6.61
N LEU A 86 9.87 -1.14 -5.66
CA LEU A 86 8.43 -0.86 -5.75
C LEU A 86 8.17 0.65 -5.84
N PHE A 87 8.75 1.46 -4.94
CA PHE A 87 8.59 2.91 -4.99
C PHE A 87 9.16 3.51 -6.28
N GLU A 88 10.34 3.07 -6.72
CA GLU A 88 10.97 3.52 -7.97
C GLU A 88 10.16 3.13 -9.22
N SER A 89 9.35 2.07 -9.14
CA SER A 89 8.47 1.63 -10.23
C SER A 89 7.19 2.47 -10.39
N MET A 90 6.78 3.20 -9.34
CA MET A 90 5.50 3.89 -9.29
C MET A 90 5.25 4.87 -10.44
N PRO A 91 6.21 5.74 -10.85
CA PRO A 91 5.98 6.64 -11.97
C PRO A 91 5.60 5.90 -13.26
N ARG A 92 6.19 4.72 -13.50
CA ARG A 92 5.90 3.89 -14.66
C ARG A 92 4.51 3.26 -14.57
N HIS A 93 4.12 2.75 -13.40
CA HIS A 93 2.79 2.17 -13.19
C HIS A 93 1.67 3.21 -13.34
N VAL A 94 1.89 4.42 -12.81
CA VAL A 94 0.96 5.55 -12.97
C VAL A 94 0.83 5.92 -14.45
N ALA A 95 1.94 6.05 -15.18
CA ALA A 95 1.92 6.35 -16.61
C ALA A 95 1.17 5.27 -17.42
N ALA A 96 1.38 3.99 -17.08
CA ALA A 96 0.68 2.88 -17.73
C ALA A 96 -0.84 3.00 -17.52
N VAL A 97 -1.31 3.25 -16.29
CA VAL A 97 -2.74 3.41 -16.00
C VAL A 97 -3.35 4.61 -16.71
N ILE A 98 -2.68 5.76 -16.73
CA ILE A 98 -3.12 6.93 -17.51
C ILE A 98 -3.28 6.57 -18.98
N SER A 99 -2.33 5.83 -19.55
CA SER A 99 -2.39 5.41 -20.96
C SER A 99 -3.54 4.44 -21.26
N THR A 100 -3.92 3.58 -20.31
CA THR A 100 -5.05 2.66 -20.45
C THR A 100 -6.39 3.40 -20.36
N LEU A 101 -6.49 4.40 -19.47
CA LEU A 101 -7.67 5.26 -19.35
C LEU A 101 -7.93 6.05 -20.64
N HIS A 102 -6.88 6.58 -21.28
CA HIS A 102 -7.00 7.31 -22.54
C HIS A 102 -7.38 6.44 -23.75
N ARG A 103 -7.19 5.11 -23.70
CA ARG A 103 -7.61 4.18 -24.76
C ARG A 103 -9.04 3.65 -24.58
N SER A 104 -9.64 3.92 -23.41
CA SER A 104 -10.97 3.43 -23.03
C SER A 104 -12.06 4.52 -23.16
N LEU A 105 -11.67 5.69 -23.70
CA LEU A 105 -12.51 6.83 -24.08
C LEU A 105 -12.44 7.00 -25.60
#